data_AF-A0A5C4J937-F1
#
_entry.id   AF-A0A5C4J937-F1
#
_cell.length_a   1.000
_cell.length_b   1.000
_cell.length_c   1.000
_cell.angle_alpha   90.00
_cell.angle_beta   90.00
_cell.angle_gamma   90.00
#
_symmetry.space_group_name_H-M   'P 1'
#
loop_
_entity.id
_entity.type
_entity.pdbx_description
1 polymer ?
#
loop_
_entity_poly.entity_id
_entity_poly.type
_entity_poly.pdbx_seq_one_letter_code
_entity_poly.pdbx_strand_id
1 'polypeptide(L)'
;MRMLGYDEAARDLDKDTLARRRRVLGEDHPHTLNTAAALVVSLVRLDDLERARDLGEDTLFRRRRVLGDDHGRTLDSANNLVVVLHMLGEDRLADQWLEWIKERRH
;
A
#
# COMPACT_ATOMS: atom_id res chain seq x y z
N MET A 1 -15.17 -14.33 15.80
CA MET A 1 -13.75 -14.65 16.09
C MET A 1 -12.96 -15.27 14.93
N ARG A 2 -13.55 -15.94 13.93
CA ARG A 2 -12.76 -16.56 12.84
C ARG A 2 -12.05 -15.58 11.89
N MET A 3 -12.60 -14.38 11.66
CA MET A 3 -12.07 -13.43 10.68
C MET A 3 -10.71 -12.84 11.08
N LEU A 4 -10.54 -12.45 12.35
CA LEU A 4 -9.29 -11.91 12.88
C LEU A 4 -8.10 -12.88 12.73
N GLY A 5 -8.31 -14.17 12.99
CA GLY A 5 -7.25 -15.18 12.86
C GLY A 5 -6.78 -15.41 11.42
N TYR A 6 -7.64 -15.20 10.40
CA TYR A 6 -7.23 -15.26 9.00
C TYR A 6 -6.43 -14.02 8.58
N ASP A 7 -6.77 -12.86 9.15
CA ASP A 7 -6.14 -11.59 8.80
C ASP A 7 -4.73 -11.49 9.40
N GLU A 8 -4.53 -12.00 10.62
CA GLU A 8 -3.20 -12.13 11.23
C GLU A 8 -2.31 -13.10 10.43
N ALA A 9 -2.85 -14.26 10.04
CA ALA A 9 -2.12 -15.23 9.22
C ALA A 9 -1.77 -14.66 7.83
N ALA A 10 -2.68 -13.92 7.21
CA ALA A 10 -2.44 -13.24 5.94
C ALA A 10 -1.34 -12.18 6.08
N ARG A 11 -1.39 -11.34 7.13
CA ARG A 11 -0.36 -10.34 7.42
C ARG A 11 1.02 -10.98 7.59
N ASP A 12 1.12 -12.07 8.35
CA ASP A 12 2.42 -12.70 8.63
C ASP A 12 2.98 -13.39 7.38
N LEU A 13 2.12 -14.00 6.57
CA LEU A 13 2.49 -14.55 5.26
C LEU A 13 2.96 -13.43 4.31
N ASP A 14 2.23 -12.31 4.25
CA ASP A 14 2.58 -11.16 3.42
C ASP A 14 3.91 -10.53 3.86
N LYS A 15 4.17 -10.44 5.17
CA LYS A 15 5.45 -9.96 5.73
C LYS A 15 6.63 -10.84 5.34
N ASP A 16 6.52 -12.17 5.53
CA ASP A 16 7.58 -13.11 5.13
C ASP A 16 7.80 -13.10 3.61
N THR A 17 6.71 -13.11 2.85
CA THR A 17 6.75 -13.06 1.38
C THR A 17 7.41 -11.77 0.89
N LEU A 18 7.09 -10.62 1.50
CA LEU A 18 7.68 -9.34 1.17
C LEU A 18 9.19 -9.33 1.47
N ALA A 19 9.60 -9.83 2.64
CA ALA A 19 11.01 -9.91 3.02
C ALA A 19 11.82 -10.79 2.04
N ARG A 20 11.28 -11.95 1.67
CA ARG A 20 11.90 -12.84 0.68
C ARG A 20 11.97 -12.19 -0.69
N ARG A 21 10.89 -11.57 -1.16
CA ARG A 21 10.84 -10.90 -2.47
C ARG A 21 11.79 -9.70 -2.54
N ARG A 22 11.89 -8.88 -1.49
CA ARG A 22 12.89 -7.81 -1.39
C ARG A 22 14.31 -8.33 -1.53
N ARG A 23 14.62 -9.47 -0.89
CA ARG A 23 15.96 -10.10 -0.97
C ARG A 23 16.27 -10.72 -2.34
N VAL A 24 15.30 -11.37 -2.96
CA VAL A 24 15.51 -12.15 -4.21
C VAL A 24 15.34 -11.28 -5.46
N LEU A 25 14.32 -10.43 -5.49
CA LEU A 25 13.92 -9.66 -6.68
C LEU A 25 14.31 -8.18 -6.58
N GLY A 26 14.60 -7.69 -5.38
CA GLY A 26 14.79 -6.28 -5.10
C GLY A 26 13.50 -5.58 -4.66
N GLU A 27 13.65 -4.40 -4.07
CA GLU A 27 12.55 -3.62 -3.50
C GLU A 27 11.63 -3.00 -4.54
N ASP A 28 12.18 -2.68 -5.71
CA ASP A 28 11.48 -1.99 -6.81
C ASP A 28 10.81 -2.97 -7.79
N HIS A 29 10.97 -4.27 -7.58
CA HIS A 29 10.41 -5.28 -8.47
C HIS A 29 8.86 -5.29 -8.40
N PRO A 30 8.12 -5.36 -9.53
CA PRO A 30 6.66 -5.29 -9.54
C PRO A 30 5.97 -6.30 -8.60
N HIS A 31 6.46 -7.53 -8.52
CA HIS A 31 5.95 -8.53 -7.58
C HIS A 31 6.21 -8.17 -6.10
N THR A 32 7.34 -7.56 -5.78
CA THR A 32 7.63 -7.06 -4.43
C THR A 32 6.64 -5.96 -4.07
N LEU A 33 6.46 -4.97 -4.95
CA LEU A 33 5.52 -3.87 -4.74
C LEU A 33 4.06 -4.32 -4.66
N ASN A 34 3.66 -5.36 -5.40
CA ASN A 34 2.33 -5.97 -5.27
C ASN A 34 2.12 -6.62 -3.89
N THR A 35 3.16 -7.23 -3.34
CA THR A 35 3.11 -7.82 -1.99
C THR A 35 3.00 -6.74 -0.93
N ALA A 36 3.77 -5.66 -1.08
CA ALA A 36 3.70 -4.52 -0.16
C ALA A 36 2.31 -3.88 -0.16
N ALA A 37 1.71 -3.68 -1.34
CA ALA A 37 0.34 -3.16 -1.44
C ALA A 37 -0.72 -4.09 -0.82
N ALA A 38 -0.55 -5.42 -0.93
CA ALA A 38 -1.43 -6.38 -0.25
C ALA A 38 -1.27 -6.31 1.28
N LEU A 39 -0.04 -6.21 1.78
CA LEU A 39 0.24 -6.05 3.20
C LEU A 39 -0.38 -4.77 3.78
N VAL A 40 -0.43 -3.66 3.03
CA VAL A 40 -1.15 -2.44 3.46
C VAL A 40 -2.61 -2.74 3.76
N VAL A 41 -3.30 -3.48 2.88
CA VAL A 41 -4.71 -3.85 3.08
C VAL A 41 -4.86 -4.78 4.30
N SER A 42 -3.96 -5.74 4.48
CA SER A 42 -3.95 -6.62 5.65
C SER A 42 -3.74 -5.83 6.96
N LEU A 43 -2.87 -4.81 6.95
CA LEU A 43 -2.63 -3.94 8.12
C LEU A 43 -3.86 -3.08 8.46
N VAL A 44 -4.54 -2.53 7.45
CA VAL A 44 -5.81 -1.78 7.65
C VAL A 44 -6.87 -2.65 8.31
N ARG A 45 -7.02 -3.91 7.88
CA ARG A 45 -8.01 -4.84 8.46
C ARG A 45 -7.72 -5.22 9.90
N LEU A 46 -6.46 -5.10 10.33
CA LEU A 46 -5.98 -5.35 11.68
C LEU A 46 -5.85 -4.08 12.52
N ASP A 47 -6.32 -2.93 11.99
CA ASP A 47 -6.25 -1.61 12.64
C ASP A 47 -4.82 -1.13 12.93
N ASP A 48 -3.82 -1.66 12.22
CA ASP A 48 -2.41 -1.24 12.29
C ASP A 48 -2.14 -0.14 11.26
N LEU A 49 -2.84 0.99 11.44
CA LEU A 49 -2.94 2.07 10.45
C LEU A 49 -1.62 2.83 10.23
N GLU A 50 -0.84 3.05 11.29
CA GLU A 50 0.48 3.68 11.21
C GLU A 50 1.42 2.87 10.31
N ARG A 51 1.45 1.54 10.49
CA ARG A 51 2.28 0.67 9.65
C ARG A 51 1.76 0.59 8.22
N ALA A 52 0.44 0.63 8.04
CA ALA A 52 -0.19 0.66 6.73
C ALA A 52 0.20 1.94 5.97
N ARG A 53 0.27 3.08 6.66
CA ARG A 53 0.67 4.37 6.10
C ARG A 53 2.11 4.33 5.62
N ASP A 54 3.05 4.01 6.50
CA ASP A 54 4.48 3.96 6.17
C ASP A 54 4.74 3.07 4.94
N LEU A 55 4.12 1.89 4.92
CA LEU A 55 4.28 0.95 3.82
C LEU A 55 3.57 1.42 2.54
N GLY A 56 2.41 2.05 2.67
CA GLY A 56 1.66 2.63 1.57
C GLY A 56 2.44 3.75 0.88
N GLU A 57 3.03 4.65 1.65
CA GLU A 57 3.88 5.75 1.17
C GLU A 57 5.13 5.22 0.45
N ASP A 58 5.88 4.28 1.06
CA ASP A 58 7.06 3.65 0.43
C ASP A 58 6.68 2.95 -0.88
N THR A 59 5.60 2.18 -0.88
CA THR A 59 5.12 1.45 -2.06
C THR A 59 4.72 2.41 -3.18
N LEU A 60 4.02 3.49 -2.85
CA LEU A 60 3.59 4.49 -3.82
C LEU A 60 4.80 5.22 -4.41
N PHE A 61 5.73 5.68 -3.59
CA PHE A 61 6.94 6.37 -4.05
C PHE A 61 7.75 5.50 -5.04
N ARG A 62 7.91 4.22 -4.72
CA ARG A 62 8.61 3.27 -5.60
C ARG A 62 7.85 3.01 -6.90
N ARG A 63 6.53 2.83 -6.84
CA ARG A 63 5.70 2.64 -8.05
C ARG A 63 5.76 3.86 -8.96
N ARG A 64 5.72 5.08 -8.40
CA ARG A 64 5.91 6.33 -9.17
C ARG A 64 7.24 6.34 -9.90
N ARG A 65 8.33 5.95 -9.23
CA ARG A 65 9.68 5.89 -9.83
C ARG A 65 9.84 4.80 -10.90
N VAL A 66 9.22 3.63 -10.71
CA VAL A 66 9.42 2.44 -11.58
C VAL A 66 8.44 2.44 -12.76
N LEU A 67 7.18 2.80 -12.52
CA LEU A 67 6.09 2.66 -13.49
C LEU A 67 5.61 4.01 -14.03
N GLY A 68 5.98 5.12 -13.37
CA GLY A 68 5.45 6.44 -13.65
C GLY A 68 4.18 6.76 -12.85
N ASP A 69 3.84 8.04 -12.85
CA ASP A 69 2.73 8.60 -12.07
C ASP A 69 1.35 8.19 -12.62
N ASP A 70 1.21 8.05 -13.94
CA ASP A 70 -0.07 7.77 -14.62
C ASP A 70 -0.40 6.27 -14.71
N HIS A 71 0.52 5.41 -14.27
CA HIS A 71 0.34 3.97 -14.38
C HIS A 71 -0.73 3.49 -13.39
N GLY A 72 -1.66 2.64 -13.85
CA GLY A 72 -2.80 2.18 -13.04
C GLY A 72 -2.41 1.60 -11.67
N ARG A 73 -1.33 0.80 -11.59
CA ARG A 73 -0.81 0.28 -10.30
C ARG A 73 -0.32 1.37 -9.35
N THR A 74 0.20 2.48 -9.87
CA THR A 74 0.61 3.63 -9.06
C THR A 74 -0.63 4.32 -8.48
N LEU A 75 -1.64 4.55 -9.32
CA LEU A 75 -2.92 5.12 -8.90
C LEU A 75 -3.67 4.22 -7.90
N ASP A 76 -3.60 2.89 -8.06
CA ASP A 76 -4.16 1.93 -7.09
C ASP A 76 -3.47 2.05 -5.72
N SER A 77 -2.13 2.18 -5.70
CA SER A 77 -1.39 2.41 -4.46
C SER A 77 -1.75 3.74 -3.80
N ALA A 78 -1.95 4.79 -4.59
CA ALA A 78 -2.37 6.09 -4.07
C ALA A 78 -3.78 6.00 -3.46
N ASN A 79 -4.71 5.29 -4.10
CA ASN A 79 -6.04 5.05 -3.52
C ASN A 79 -5.97 4.27 -2.19
N ASN A 80 -5.12 3.24 -2.11
CA ASN A 80 -4.93 2.52 -0.85
C ASN A 80 -4.40 3.45 0.26
N LEU A 81 -3.46 4.35 -0.07
CA LEU A 81 -2.93 5.32 0.89
C LEU A 81 -4.00 6.34 1.32
N VAL A 82 -4.85 6.82 0.41
CA VAL A 82 -5.99 7.70 0.74
C VAL A 82 -6.90 7.05 1.79
N VAL A 83 -7.23 5.77 1.62
CA VAL A 83 -8.06 5.03 2.60
C VAL A 83 -7.39 5.01 3.97
N VAL A 84 -6.09 4.71 4.03
CA VAL A 84 -5.34 4.71 5.29
C VAL A 84 -5.35 6.09 5.94
N LEU A 85 -5.12 7.16 5.17
CA LEU A 85 -5.08 8.53 5.69
C LEU A 85 -6.43 8.97 6.26
N HIS A 86 -7.55 8.64 5.58
CA HIS A 86 -8.87 8.91 6.15
C HIS A 86 -9.12 8.16 7.46
N MET A 87 -8.67 6.91 7.57
CA MET A 87 -8.79 6.14 8.82
C MET A 87 -7.93 6.71 9.95
N LEU A 88 -6.80 7.34 9.62
CA LEU A 88 -5.96 8.09 10.57
C LEU A 88 -6.50 9.49 10.90
N GLY A 89 -7.55 9.96 10.22
CA GLY A 89 -8.07 11.32 10.36
C GLY A 89 -7.21 12.39 9.67
N GLU A 90 -6.31 11.99 8.77
CA GLU A 90 -5.43 12.87 8.00
C GLU A 90 -6.09 13.35 6.70
N ASP A 91 -7.33 13.84 6.80
CA ASP A 91 -8.19 14.16 5.65
C ASP A 91 -7.54 15.15 4.68
N ARG A 92 -6.80 16.14 5.20
CA ARG A 92 -6.10 17.11 4.34
C ARG A 92 -5.08 16.46 3.42
N LEU A 93 -4.37 15.42 3.88
CA LEU A 93 -3.41 14.70 3.04
C LEU A 93 -4.13 13.73 2.10
N ALA A 94 -5.20 13.09 2.57
CA ALA A 94 -6.06 12.24 1.75
C ALA A 94 -6.64 13.02 0.55
N ASP A 95 -7.15 14.23 0.79
CA ASP A 95 -7.68 15.12 -0.25
C ASP A 95 -6.62 15.50 -1.28
N GLN A 96 -5.39 15.82 -0.84
CA GLN A 96 -4.29 16.13 -1.74
C GLN A 96 -3.96 14.94 -2.65
N TRP A 97 -3.93 13.72 -2.11
CA TRP A 97 -3.72 12.53 -2.91
C TRP A 97 -4.91 12.24 -3.83
N LEU A 98 -6.15 12.47 -3.40
CA LEU A 98 -7.34 12.33 -4.24
C LEU A 98 -7.31 13.28 -5.44
N GLU A 99 -6.95 14.55 -5.24
CA GLU A 99 -6.79 15.50 -6.34
C GLU A 99 -5.66 15.06 -7.28
N TRP A 100 -4.51 14.65 -6.74
CA TRP A 100 -3.40 14.11 -7.53
C TRP A 100 -3.80 12.90 -8.38
N ILE A 101 -4.66 12.00 -7.86
CA ILE A 101 -5.19 10.84 -8.60
C ILE A 101 -6.14 11.30 -9.71
N LYS A 102 -7.03 12.27 -9.43
CA LYS A 102 -8.01 12.78 -10.41
C LYS A 102 -7.31 13.40 -11.61
N GLU A 103 -6.27 14.20 -11.38
CA GLU A 103 -5.47 14.83 -12.44
C GLU A 103 -4.86 13.81 -13.42
N ARG A 104 -4.62 12.58 -12.99
CA ARG A 104 -3.90 11.52 -13.74
C ARG A 104 -4.80 10.45 -14.33
N ARG A 105 -6.09 10.46 -13.99
CA ARG A 105 -7.11 9.59 -14.59
C ARG A 105 -7.77 10.20 -15.84
N HIS A 106 -7.42 11.43 -16.19
CA HIS A 106 -7.96 12.19 -17.32
C HIS A 106 -7.04 12.13 -18.54
#